data_AF-A0A167H1L2-F1
#
_entry.id   AF-A0A167H1L2-F1
#
_cell.length_a   1.000
_cell.length_b   1.000
_cell.length_c   1.000
_cell.angle_alpha   90.00
_cell.angle_beta   90.00
_cell.angle_gamma   90.00
#
_symmetry.space_group_name_H-M   'P 1'
#
loop_
_entity.id
_entity.type
_entity.pdbx_description
1 polymer ?
#
loop_
_entity_poly.entity_id
_entity_poly.type
_entity_poly.pdbx_seq_one_letter_code
_entity_poly.pdbx_strand_id
1 'polypeptide(L)'
;MAVTLIKGTCAALLDNVSLPGKHVQVLGVEKVAVQEELQYRIIISDGVHCIPVMLSTQLNDLAVTLQTGKYAVLAIEQYLWVEVLSLRIVIVEDAVVTAKPLKRLGCPTMLSVSKDPKNTRRSVATYLSGAADEERKECEHLVKQDREGPADGSDVSSTDTSLLCMDGAPRVDGEEEAIEVVIEKGEDVVKEVMEAVPI
;
A
#
# COMPACT_ATOMS: atom_id res chain seq x y z
N MET A 1 4.50 -2.35 27.28
CA MET A 1 3.25 -2.77 26.60
C MET A 1 3.66 -3.82 25.59
N ALA A 2 3.00 -4.97 25.57
CA ALA A 2 3.23 -5.96 24.53
C ALA A 2 2.70 -5.41 23.20
N VAL A 3 3.42 -5.65 22.10
CA VAL A 3 3.00 -5.24 20.76
C VAL A 3 2.87 -6.50 19.93
N THR A 4 1.69 -6.69 19.35
CA THR A 4 1.34 -7.90 18.59
C THR A 4 1.17 -7.52 17.12
N LEU A 5 1.83 -8.26 16.24
CA LEU A 5 1.62 -8.15 14.79
C LEU A 5 0.54 -9.17 14.37
N ILE A 6 -0.44 -8.71 13.60
CA ILE A 6 -1.57 -9.53 13.18
C ILE A 6 -1.44 -9.86 11.70
N LYS A 7 -1.32 -11.15 11.40
CA LYS A 7 -1.24 -11.69 10.04
C LYS A 7 -2.43 -11.20 9.20
N GLY A 8 -2.14 -10.79 7.97
CA GLY A 8 -3.16 -10.32 7.03
C GLY A 8 -3.32 -8.80 7.03
N THR A 9 -2.69 -8.07 7.96
CA THR A 9 -2.70 -6.61 7.98
C THR A 9 -2.14 -6.03 6.67
N CYS A 10 -1.04 -6.57 6.15
CA CYS A 10 -0.47 -6.10 4.88
C CYS A 10 -1.38 -6.39 3.68
N ALA A 11 -2.08 -7.53 3.67
CA ALA A 11 -3.04 -7.84 2.61
C ALA A 11 -4.26 -6.91 2.70
N ALA A 12 -4.78 -6.67 3.90
CA ALA A 12 -5.91 -5.78 4.13
C ALA A 12 -5.62 -4.34 3.68
N LEU A 13 -4.41 -3.83 3.93
CA LEU A 13 -3.95 -2.54 3.41
C LEU A 13 -3.97 -2.48 1.88
N LEU A 14 -3.53 -3.54 1.19
CA LEU A 14 -3.56 -3.60 -0.27
C LEU A 14 -4.96 -3.72 -0.84
N ASP A 15 -5.90 -4.37 -0.16
CA ASP A 15 -7.27 -4.54 -0.66
C ASP A 15 -8.22 -3.44 -0.17
N ASN A 16 -7.72 -2.49 0.62
CA ASN A 16 -8.47 -1.41 1.24
C ASN A 16 -9.70 -1.90 2.02
N VAL A 17 -9.50 -2.94 2.83
CA VAL A 17 -10.53 -3.52 3.71
C VAL A 17 -10.19 -3.24 5.17
N SER A 18 -11.13 -3.55 6.08
CA SER A 18 -10.91 -3.38 7.53
C SER A 18 -9.63 -4.07 7.98
N LEU A 19 -8.79 -3.32 8.70
CA LEU A 19 -7.51 -3.84 9.18
C LEU A 19 -7.73 -4.79 10.36
N PRO A 20 -7.17 -6.01 10.34
CA PRO A 20 -7.25 -6.93 11.48
C PRO A 20 -6.36 -6.46 12.65
N GLY A 21 -5.31 -5.69 12.35
CA GLY A 21 -4.47 -5.01 13.32
C GLY A 21 -3.88 -3.72 12.76
N LYS A 22 -3.41 -2.83 13.64
CA LYS A 22 -2.77 -1.57 13.24
C LYS A 22 -1.25 -1.57 13.30
N HIS A 23 -0.66 -2.60 13.91
CA HIS A 23 0.78 -2.65 14.14
C HIS A 23 1.50 -3.34 12.98
N VAL A 24 2.54 -2.69 12.47
CA VAL A 24 3.42 -3.23 11.42
C VAL A 24 4.88 -2.92 11.74
N GLN A 25 5.78 -3.83 11.37
CA GLN A 25 7.22 -3.63 11.53
C GLN A 25 7.83 -3.03 10.27
N VAL A 26 8.67 -2.01 10.44
CA VAL A 26 9.47 -1.41 9.36
C VAL A 26 10.74 -2.25 9.12
N LEU A 27 10.86 -2.80 7.92
CA LEU A 27 12.00 -3.63 7.51
C LEU A 27 13.10 -2.83 6.80
N GLY A 28 12.72 -1.74 6.13
CA GLY A 28 13.62 -0.89 5.37
C GLY A 28 12.99 0.45 5.04
N VAL A 29 13.84 1.44 4.82
CA VAL A 29 13.48 2.81 4.43
C VAL A 29 14.35 3.19 3.24
N GLU A 30 13.71 3.73 2.21
CA GLU A 30 14.34 4.16 0.97
C GLU A 30 13.86 5.57 0.63
N LYS A 31 14.79 6.44 0.30
CA LYS A 31 14.48 7.78 -0.18
C LYS A 31 14.08 7.71 -1.65
N VAL A 32 12.91 8.22 -1.98
CA VAL A 32 12.42 8.33 -3.36
C VAL A 32 12.48 9.80 -3.76
N ALA A 33 13.25 10.10 -4.80
CA ALA A 33 13.30 11.45 -5.36
C ALA A 33 12.07 11.67 -6.26
N VAL A 34 11.17 12.54 -5.83
CA VAL A 34 10.05 13.01 -6.67
C VAL A 34 10.31 14.47 -6.97
N GLN A 35 10.92 14.73 -8.13
CA GLN A 35 11.33 16.06 -8.57
C GLN A 35 12.22 16.77 -7.53
N GLU A 36 11.65 17.70 -6.76
CA GLU A 36 12.31 18.53 -5.76
C GLU A 36 11.84 18.25 -4.33
N GLU A 37 10.79 17.46 -4.13
CA GLU A 37 10.27 17.11 -2.82
C GLU A 37 10.84 15.78 -2.32
N LEU A 38 11.17 15.74 -1.03
CA LEU A 38 11.60 14.53 -0.37
C LEU A 38 10.38 13.64 -0.10
N GLN A 39 10.39 12.43 -0.64
CA GLN A 39 9.43 11.40 -0.29
C GLN A 39 10.18 10.13 0.12
N TYR A 40 9.60 9.36 1.05
CA TYR A 40 10.19 8.11 1.51
C TYR A 40 9.26 6.95 1.23
N ARG A 41 9.86 5.86 0.76
CA ARG A 41 9.24 4.54 0.67
C ARG A 41 9.75 3.69 1.81
N ILE A 42 8.87 3.01 2.51
CA ILE A 42 9.23 2.04 3.55
C ILE A 42 8.68 0.66 3.20
N ILE A 43 9.37 -0.38 3.66
CA ILE A 43 8.86 -1.75 3.59
C ILE A 43 8.31 -2.10 4.96
N ILE A 44 7.00 -2.34 5.05
CA ILE A 44 6.31 -2.73 6.29
C ILE A 44 5.97 -4.22 6.28
N SER A 45 5.85 -4.81 7.46
CA SER A 45 5.62 -6.24 7.66
C SER A 45 4.65 -6.51 8.79
N ASP A 46 3.71 -7.44 8.58
CA ASP A 46 2.81 -7.96 9.61
C ASP A 46 3.35 -9.24 10.30
N GLY A 47 4.60 -9.61 10.01
CA GLY A 47 5.29 -10.79 10.54
C GLY A 47 5.26 -11.99 9.59
N VAL A 48 4.31 -12.03 8.66
CA VAL A 48 4.15 -13.12 7.67
C VAL A 48 4.27 -12.60 6.23
N HIS A 49 3.80 -11.38 5.99
CA HIS A 49 3.83 -10.69 4.72
C HIS A 49 4.47 -9.32 4.87
N CYS A 50 5.02 -8.81 3.77
CA CYS A 50 5.49 -7.44 3.68
C CYS A 50 5.08 -6.77 2.37
N ILE A 51 4.95 -5.45 2.43
CA ILE A 51 4.61 -4.60 1.28
C ILE A 51 5.43 -3.31 1.31
N PRO A 52 5.75 -2.73 0.14
CA PRO A 52 6.23 -1.36 0.07
C PRO A 52 5.05 -0.39 0.24
N VAL A 53 5.25 0.66 1.04
CA VAL A 53 4.30 1.77 1.21
C VAL A 53 5.04 3.09 1.12
N MET A 54 4.33 4.14 0.70
CA MET A 54 4.86 5.50 0.68
C MET A 54 4.50 6.20 1.99
N LEU A 55 5.40 7.04 2.50
CA LEU A 55 5.08 7.97 3.57
C LEU A 55 4.56 9.27 2.98
N SER A 56 3.53 9.84 3.60
CA SER A 56 3.14 11.23 3.39
C SER A 56 4.32 12.16 3.72
N THR A 57 4.41 13.29 3.02
CA THR A 57 5.49 14.28 3.22
C THR A 57 5.50 14.85 4.64
N GLN A 58 4.35 14.82 5.33
CA GLN A 58 4.21 15.20 6.73
C GLN A 58 4.95 14.25 7.69
N LEU A 59 5.22 13.00 7.26
CA LEU A 59 5.94 11.98 8.02
C LEU A 59 7.42 11.87 7.63
N ASN A 60 7.97 12.86 6.92
CA ASN A 60 9.39 12.83 6.51
C ASN A 60 10.35 12.79 7.70
N ASP A 61 10.06 13.51 8.79
CA ASP A 61 10.87 13.49 10.01
C ASP A 61 10.82 12.12 10.71
N LEU A 62 9.66 11.45 10.64
CA LEU A 62 9.51 10.07 11.09
C LEU A 62 10.40 9.15 10.25
N ALA A 63 10.48 9.34 8.92
CA ALA A 63 11.33 8.53 8.05
C ALA A 63 12.81 8.62 8.43
N VAL A 64 13.31 9.82 8.78
CA VAL A 64 14.69 10.00 9.28
C VAL A 64 14.92 9.22 10.57
N THR A 65 13.94 9.23 11.47
CA THR A 65 13.98 8.44 12.71
C THR A 65 13.95 6.93 12.43
N LEU A 66 13.18 6.49 11.43
CA LEU A 66 13.08 5.09 11.04
C LEU A 66 14.34 4.57 10.33
N GLN A 67 15.10 5.42 9.64
CA GLN A 67 16.39 5.04 9.05
C GLN A 67 17.40 4.62 10.12
N THR A 68 17.40 5.30 11.26
CA THR A 68 18.26 4.96 12.41
C THR A 68 17.64 3.84 13.26
N GLY A 69 16.31 3.73 13.27
CA GLY A 69 15.53 2.70 13.96
C GLY A 69 15.05 1.56 13.07
N LYS A 70 15.97 0.78 12.47
CA LYS A 70 15.59 -0.44 11.74
C LYS A 70 14.78 -1.38 12.63
N TYR A 71 13.76 -2.04 12.07
CA TYR A 71 12.86 -2.94 12.80
C TYR A 71 11.87 -2.27 13.74
N ALA A 72 11.79 -0.93 13.79
CA ALA A 72 10.75 -0.22 14.54
C ALA A 72 9.35 -0.71 14.17
N VAL A 73 8.46 -0.77 15.16
CA VAL A 73 7.05 -1.10 14.96
C VAL A 73 6.25 0.20 14.99
N LEU A 74 5.45 0.38 13.96
CA LEU A 74 4.53 1.49 13.78
C LEU A 74 3.11 1.02 14.10
N ALA A 75 2.33 1.86 14.78
CA ALA A 75 0.88 1.80 14.70
C ALA A 75 0.43 2.74 13.58
N ILE A 76 -0.22 2.20 12.55
CA ILE A 76 -0.84 2.99 11.48
C ILE A 76 -2.17 3.53 12.01
N GLU A 77 -2.30 4.86 12.05
CA GLU A 77 -3.54 5.52 12.49
C GLU A 77 -4.37 5.96 11.28
N GLN A 78 -3.73 6.44 10.21
CA GLN A 78 -4.39 6.85 8.97
C GLN A 78 -3.57 6.46 7.74
N TYR A 79 -4.26 6.01 6.69
CA TYR A 79 -3.66 5.69 5.40
C TYR A 79 -4.61 6.01 4.25
N LEU A 80 -4.03 6.30 3.10
CA LEU A 80 -4.71 6.44 1.82
C LEU A 80 -4.36 5.24 0.93
N TRP A 81 -5.36 4.72 0.24
CA TRP A 81 -5.20 3.69 -0.78
C TRP A 81 -5.48 4.27 -2.17
N VAL A 82 -4.55 4.06 -3.09
CA VAL A 82 -4.64 4.56 -4.46
C VAL A 82 -4.32 3.45 -5.44
N GLU A 83 -5.11 3.33 -6.51
CA GLU A 83 -4.81 2.43 -7.62
C GLU A 83 -4.36 3.23 -8.85
N VAL A 84 -3.17 2.91 -9.37
CA VAL A 84 -2.61 3.52 -10.58
C VAL A 84 -2.16 2.42 -11.53
N LEU A 85 -2.78 2.32 -12.71
CA LEU A 85 -2.41 1.34 -13.74
C LEU A 85 -2.34 -0.11 -13.21
N SER A 86 -3.34 -0.55 -12.43
CA SER A 86 -3.41 -1.85 -11.72
C SER A 86 -2.41 -2.05 -10.58
N LEU A 87 -1.59 -1.05 -10.26
CA LEU A 87 -0.73 -1.04 -9.07
C LEU A 87 -1.49 -0.44 -7.89
N ARG A 88 -1.46 -1.15 -6.77
CA ARG A 88 -2.04 -0.69 -5.51
C ARG A 88 -0.94 -0.01 -4.69
N ILE A 89 -1.14 1.26 -4.42
CA ILE A 89 -0.21 2.12 -3.67
C ILE A 89 -0.89 2.48 -2.35
N VAL A 90 -0.19 2.20 -1.25
CA VAL A 90 -0.62 2.61 0.08
C VAL A 90 0.27 3.78 0.51
N ILE A 91 -0.36 4.87 0.92
CA ILE A 91 0.30 6.07 1.44
C ILE A 91 -0.07 6.18 2.92
N VAL A 92 0.91 6.09 3.82
CA VAL A 92 0.67 6.27 5.26
C VAL A 92 0.63 7.77 5.55
N GLU A 93 -0.49 8.24 6.09
CA GLU A 93 -0.71 9.65 6.41
C GLU A 93 -0.39 9.97 7.86
N ASP A 94 -0.71 9.05 8.77
CA ASP A 94 -0.41 9.17 10.20
C ASP A 94 0.01 7.82 10.81
N ALA A 95 1.11 7.84 11.56
CA ALA A 95 1.64 6.67 12.25
C ALA A 95 2.52 7.06 13.45
N VAL A 96 2.51 6.20 14.47
CA VAL A 96 3.30 6.39 15.69
C VAL A 96 4.22 5.20 15.93
N VAL A 97 5.48 5.45 16.32
CA VAL A 97 6.39 4.39 16.76
C VAL A 97 5.95 3.85 18.11
N THR A 98 5.53 2.60 18.17
CA THR A 98 5.07 1.94 19.41
C THR A 98 6.13 1.05 20.04
N ALA A 99 7.09 0.58 19.24
CA ALA A 99 8.14 -0.32 19.71
C ALA A 99 9.39 -0.28 18.81
N LYS A 100 10.53 -0.74 19.35
CA LYS A 100 11.82 -0.83 18.65
C LYS A 100 12.50 -2.17 18.92
N PRO A 101 11.97 -3.29 18.40
CA PRO A 101 12.63 -4.59 18.55
C PRO A 101 13.98 -4.58 17.82
N LEU A 102 14.95 -5.33 18.36
CA LEU A 102 16.31 -5.39 17.80
C LEU A 102 16.43 -6.27 16.55
N LYS A 103 15.38 -7.04 16.24
CA LYS A 103 15.37 -8.01 15.13
C LYS A 103 14.06 -7.98 14.37
N ARG A 104 14.11 -8.49 13.15
CA ARG A 104 12.92 -8.79 12.35
C ARG A 104 12.02 -9.78 13.07
N LEU A 105 10.73 -9.51 13.07
CA LEU A 105 9.69 -10.37 13.60
C LEU A 105 9.17 -11.25 12.46
N GLY A 106 9.26 -12.56 12.65
CA GLY A 106 8.87 -13.56 11.65
C GLY A 106 9.76 -13.61 10.40
N CYS A 107 9.22 -14.24 9.37
CA CYS A 107 9.87 -14.48 8.07
C CYS A 107 8.98 -13.96 6.93
N PRO A 108 8.80 -12.63 6.83
CA PRO A 108 7.81 -12.05 5.94
C PRO A 108 8.14 -12.28 4.46
N THR A 109 7.10 -12.57 3.68
CA THR A 109 7.17 -12.72 2.22
C THR A 109 6.55 -11.51 1.53
N MET A 110 7.15 -11.05 0.43
CA MET A 110 6.69 -9.86 -0.28
C MET A 110 5.39 -10.15 -1.03
N LEU A 111 4.33 -9.38 -0.76
CA LEU A 111 3.08 -9.46 -1.51
C LEU A 111 3.18 -8.71 -2.84
N SER A 112 2.45 -9.19 -3.85
CA SER A 112 2.30 -8.47 -5.11
C SER A 112 1.43 -7.23 -4.92
N VAL A 113 1.99 -6.05 -5.17
CA VAL A 113 1.23 -4.80 -5.19
C VAL A 113 0.35 -4.65 -6.44
N SER A 114 0.66 -5.41 -7.50
CA SER A 114 -0.16 -5.42 -8.71
C SER A 114 -1.36 -6.36 -8.60
N LYS A 115 -2.54 -5.89 -9.05
CA LYS A 115 -3.71 -6.73 -9.29
C LYS A 115 -3.56 -7.61 -10.54
N ASP A 116 -2.82 -7.12 -11.54
CA ASP A 116 -2.54 -7.83 -12.77
C ASP A 116 -1.03 -7.81 -13.09
N PRO A 117 -0.25 -8.69 -12.45
CA PRO A 117 1.20 -8.70 -12.62
C PRO A 117 1.61 -9.04 -14.06
N LYS A 118 0.76 -9.68 -14.87
CA LYS A 118 1.07 -10.03 -16.26
C LYS A 118 1.00 -8.82 -17.18
N ASN A 119 0.05 -7.91 -16.94
CA ASN A 119 -0.16 -6.73 -17.79
C ASN A 119 0.51 -5.45 -17.26
N THR A 120 0.95 -5.42 -16.00
CA THR A 120 1.56 -4.23 -15.36
C THR A 120 2.64 -3.58 -16.22
N ARG A 121 3.59 -4.36 -16.76
CA ARG A 121 4.69 -3.83 -17.57
C ARG A 121 4.19 -3.12 -18.83
N ARG A 122 3.16 -3.66 -19.47
CA ARG A 122 2.56 -3.07 -20.67
C ARG A 122 1.84 -1.77 -20.31
N SER A 123 1.02 -1.78 -19.26
CA SER A 123 0.27 -0.60 -18.82
C SER A 123 1.19 0.57 -18.43
N VAL A 124 2.27 0.28 -17.70
CA VAL A 124 3.28 1.30 -17.34
C VAL A 124 4.00 1.82 -18.59
N ALA A 125 4.39 0.95 -19.52
CA ALA A 125 5.05 1.36 -20.75
C ALA A 125 4.15 2.29 -21.59
N THR A 126 2.87 1.93 -21.78
CA THR A 126 1.90 2.73 -22.54
C THR A 126 1.67 4.11 -21.90
N TYR A 127 1.56 4.17 -20.57
CA TYR A 127 1.39 5.43 -19.86
C TYR A 127 2.62 6.34 -19.98
N LEU A 128 3.82 5.78 -19.81
CA LEU A 128 5.07 6.54 -19.92
C LEU A 128 5.40 6.96 -21.36
N SER A 129 4.97 6.18 -22.37
CA SER A 129 5.20 6.50 -23.78
C SER A 129 4.30 7.64 -24.30
N GLY A 130 3.43 8.22 -23.46
CA GLY A 130 2.57 9.33 -23.87
C GLY A 130 1.56 8.98 -24.96
N ALA A 131 1.24 7.69 -25.14
CA ALA A 131 0.36 7.22 -26.21
C ALA A 131 -1.13 7.52 -25.96
N ALA A 132 -1.44 8.53 -25.14
CA ALA A 132 -2.79 9.06 -24.93
C ALA A 132 -3.20 10.07 -26.02
N ASP A 133 -2.32 10.41 -26.97
CA ASP A 133 -2.62 11.37 -28.04
C ASP A 133 -3.41 10.79 -29.24
N GLU A 134 -3.61 9.46 -29.32
CA GLU A 134 -4.31 8.86 -30.47
C GLU A 134 -5.85 8.81 -30.31
N GLU A 135 -6.42 8.90 -29.09
CA GLU A 135 -7.88 8.99 -28.91
C GLU A 135 -8.45 10.38 -29.27
N ARG A 136 -7.61 11.40 -29.46
CA ARG A 136 -8.07 12.74 -29.91
C ARG A 136 -8.32 12.84 -31.42
N LYS A 137 -7.79 11.94 -32.24
CA LYS A 137 -8.01 11.97 -33.71
C LYS A 137 -9.31 11.32 -34.15
N GLU A 138 -9.92 10.47 -33.32
CA GLU A 138 -11.18 9.80 -33.70
C GLU A 138 -12.40 10.72 -33.56
N CYS A 139 -12.34 11.76 -32.71
CA CYS A 139 -13.39 12.77 -32.59
C CYS A 139 -13.38 13.82 -33.73
N GLU A 140 -12.27 14.01 -34.44
CA GLU A 140 -12.19 15.00 -35.54
C GLU A 140 -12.73 14.45 -36.87
N HIS A 141 -12.92 13.13 -36.97
CA HIS A 141 -13.43 12.50 -38.19
C HIS A 141 -14.98 12.40 -38.25
N LEU A 142 -15.67 12.60 -37.11
CA LEU A 142 -17.14 12.57 -37.04
C LEU A 142 -17.80 13.94 -37.24
N VAL A 143 -17.06 15.06 -37.18
CA VAL A 143 -17.64 16.42 -37.32
C VAL A 143 -17.82 16.84 -38.79
N LYS A 144 -17.40 16.03 -39.77
CA LYS A 144 -17.54 16.35 -41.21
C LYS A 144 -18.64 15.60 -41.95
N GLN A 145 -19.49 14.82 -41.27
CA GLN A 145 -20.57 14.06 -41.93
C GLN A 145 -22.01 14.49 -41.60
N ASP A 146 -22.21 15.58 -40.85
CA ASP A 146 -23.56 16.10 -40.54
C ASP A 146 -23.95 17.35 -41.37
N ARG A 147 -23.76 17.29 -42.68
CA ARG A 147 -24.46 18.17 -43.62
C ARG A 147 -24.89 17.39 -44.85
N GLU A 148 -25.93 16.58 -44.69
CA GLU A 148 -26.99 16.32 -45.67
C GLU A 148 -27.93 15.23 -45.11
N GLY A 149 -29.09 15.64 -44.58
CA GLY A 149 -30.25 14.74 -44.42
C GLY A 149 -30.99 14.54 -45.75
N PRO A 150 -32.20 13.94 -45.80
CA PRO A 150 -33.03 13.50 -44.66
C PRO A 150 -33.78 12.15 -44.84
N ALA A 151 -34.54 11.82 -43.79
CA ALA A 151 -35.82 11.07 -43.76
C ALA A 151 -35.79 9.53 -43.77
N ASP A 152 -36.29 8.95 -42.67
CA ASP A 152 -37.61 8.28 -42.61
C ASP A 152 -37.59 6.98 -41.77
N GLY A 153 -38.59 6.81 -40.92
CA GLY A 153 -39.15 5.47 -40.62
C GLY A 153 -38.71 4.67 -39.38
N SER A 154 -39.70 4.45 -38.52
CA SER A 154 -40.05 3.18 -37.80
C SER A 154 -39.45 2.86 -36.41
N ASP A 155 -40.27 3.12 -35.40
CA ASP A 155 -40.99 2.18 -34.52
C ASP A 155 -40.41 0.84 -34.03
N VAL A 156 -40.72 0.60 -32.75
CA VAL A 156 -40.92 -0.65 -31.96
C VAL A 156 -39.75 -1.58 -31.59
N SER A 157 -39.54 -1.79 -30.29
CA SER A 157 -40.09 -2.97 -29.55
C SER A 157 -39.29 -3.28 -28.28
N SER A 158 -40.02 -3.55 -27.19
CA SER A 158 -39.56 -3.95 -25.86
C SER A 158 -39.33 -5.46 -25.72
N THR A 159 -38.36 -5.86 -24.89
CA THR A 159 -38.30 -7.08 -24.05
C THR A 159 -37.11 -6.88 -23.08
N ASP A 160 -37.23 -6.81 -21.76
CA ASP A 160 -37.81 -7.70 -20.73
C ASP A 160 -37.12 -9.07 -20.68
N THR A 161 -36.18 -9.26 -19.74
CA THR A 161 -35.83 -10.58 -19.18
C THR A 161 -35.01 -10.49 -17.88
N SER A 162 -35.74 -10.68 -16.76
CA SER A 162 -35.47 -11.52 -15.59
C SER A 162 -34.06 -11.71 -14.99
N LEU A 163 -33.96 -11.32 -13.70
CA LEU A 163 -33.71 -12.21 -12.54
C LEU A 163 -32.89 -13.49 -12.76
N LEU A 164 -31.80 -13.65 -12.01
CA LEU A 164 -31.57 -14.84 -11.17
C LEU A 164 -30.51 -14.55 -10.08
N CYS A 165 -30.92 -14.79 -8.83
CA CYS A 165 -30.11 -14.83 -7.62
C CYS A 165 -29.24 -16.10 -7.60
N MET A 166 -28.04 -16.05 -7.02
CA MET A 166 -27.44 -17.18 -6.31
C MET A 166 -26.56 -16.67 -5.16
N ASP A 167 -27.09 -16.81 -3.94
CA ASP A 167 -26.37 -16.68 -2.68
C ASP A 167 -25.56 -17.96 -2.42
N GLY A 168 -24.29 -17.81 -2.06
CA GLY A 168 -23.43 -18.93 -1.72
C GLY A 168 -22.04 -18.50 -1.29
N ALA A 169 -21.93 -17.82 -0.14
CA ALA A 169 -20.64 -17.50 0.46
C ALA A 169 -20.18 -18.65 1.39
N PRO A 170 -19.01 -19.27 1.14
CA PRO A 170 -18.43 -20.25 2.04
C PRO A 170 -17.83 -19.55 3.27
N ARG A 171 -18.20 -20.03 4.47
CA ARG A 171 -17.53 -19.68 5.73
C ARG A 171 -16.19 -20.40 5.79
N VAL A 172 -15.10 -19.64 5.77
CA VAL A 172 -13.76 -20.15 6.04
C VAL A 172 -13.43 -19.74 7.47
N ASP A 173 -13.48 -20.71 8.38
CA ASP A 173 -12.96 -20.56 9.74
C ASP A 173 -11.43 -20.58 9.66
N GLY A 174 -10.83 -19.40 9.48
CA GLY A 174 -9.39 -19.21 9.51
C GLY A 174 -8.94 -18.92 10.93
N GLU A 175 -8.20 -19.85 11.54
CA GLU A 175 -7.54 -19.62 12.82
C GLU A 175 -6.57 -18.42 12.70
N GLU A 176 -6.88 -17.32 13.40
CA GLU A 176 -6.03 -16.13 13.45
C GLU A 176 -4.75 -16.41 14.24
N GLU A 177 -3.68 -16.69 13.52
CA GLU A 177 -2.35 -16.87 14.10
C GLU A 177 -1.75 -15.49 14.44
N ALA A 178 -1.92 -15.04 15.68
CA ALA A 178 -1.34 -13.81 16.19
C ALA A 178 0.10 -14.06 16.69
N ILE A 179 1.05 -13.22 16.27
CA ILE A 179 2.43 -13.28 16.76
C ILE A 179 2.57 -12.26 17.90
N GLU A 180 2.47 -12.74 19.13
CA GLU A 180 2.69 -11.92 20.32
C GLU A 180 4.19 -11.73 20.55
N VAL A 181 4.63 -10.48 20.63
CA VAL A 181 6.02 -10.16 20.96
C VAL A 181 6.05 -9.41 22.28
N VAL A 182 6.51 -10.12 23.30
CA VAL A 182 6.84 -9.52 24.59
C VAL A 182 8.17 -8.80 24.40
N ILE A 183 8.10 -7.47 24.35
CA ILE A 183 9.30 -6.63 24.37
C ILE A 183 9.67 -6.43 25.84
N GLU A 184 10.66 -7.19 26.30
CA GLU A 184 11.31 -6.91 27.56
C GLU A 184 11.93 -5.52 27.45
N LYS A 185 11.55 -4.61 28.37
CA LYS A 185 12.16 -3.30 28.46
C LYS A 185 13.65 -3.54 28.74
N GLY A 186 14.49 -3.30 27.74
CA GLY A 186 15.93 -3.22 27.97
C GLY A 186 16.18 -2.12 28.98
N GLU A 187 16.55 -2.50 30.21
CA GLU A 187 17.18 -1.57 31.14
C GLU A 187 18.49 -1.12 30.50
N ASP A 188 18.58 0.17 30.22
CA ASP A 188 19.79 0.84 29.77
C ASP A 188 20.90 0.62 30.80
N VAL A 189 21.81 -0.32 30.51
CA VAL A 189 23.10 -0.38 31.19
C VAL A 189 23.99 0.70 30.57
N VAL A 190 23.82 1.93 31.05
CA VAL A 190 24.79 3.00 30.86
C VAL A 190 26.02 2.64 31.69
N LYS A 191 26.96 1.89 31.09
CA LYS A 191 28.30 1.74 31.66
C LYS A 191 29.05 3.05 31.44
N GLU A 192 28.96 3.91 32.44
CA GLU A 192 29.79 5.09 32.63
C GLU A 192 31.26 4.65 32.73
N VAL A 193 32.02 4.80 31.65
CA VAL A 193 33.47 4.61 31.65
C VAL A 193 34.09 5.93 32.14
N MET A 194 34.26 6.05 33.46
CA MET A 194 35.19 7.02 34.04
C MET A 194 36.62 6.51 33.78
N GLU A 195 37.25 6.99 32.70
CA GLU A 195 38.71 6.88 32.57
C GLU A 195 39.37 7.96 33.44
N ALA A 196 40.11 7.49 34.44
CA ALA A 196 40.92 8.32 35.33
C ALA A 196 42.13 8.89 34.57
N VAL A 197 42.27 10.22 34.60
CA VAL A 197 43.49 10.93 34.17
C VAL A 197 44.47 10.96 35.35
N PRO A 198 45.67 10.39 35.26
CA PRO A 198 46.70 10.57 36.28
C PRO A 198 47.42 11.91 36.07
N ILE A 199 47.74 12.54 37.20
CA ILE A 199 48.45 13.83 37.37
C ILE A 199 49.92 13.69 36.94
#